data_AF-A0A958J5M0-F1
#
_entry.id   AF-A0A958J5M0-F1
#
_cell.length_a   1.000
_cell.length_b   1.000
_cell.length_c   1.000
_cell.angle_alpha   90.00
_cell.angle_beta   90.00
_cell.angle_gamma   90.00
#
_symmetry.space_group_name_H-M   'P 1'
#
loop_
_entity.id
_entity.type
_entity.pdbx_description
1 polymer ?
#
loop_
_entity_poly.entity_id
_entity_poly.type
_entity_poly.pdbx_seq_one_letter_code
_entity_poly.pdbx_strand_id
1 'polypeptide(L)'
;MHEGNLRNYILYVPNAYTGQEAWSLVIHYHGFGISAATQMDYTNMNATADTAHFLVAYPQGLIVEDLIFGGSGPGWYIPGSYGADHDDVAFTDSLIDHIDADYNIDLMRVHATGWSNGGEMSYYLACKLSDRIASIASVSNAMNEMSFDSCQAGRPFSTLLFHGTADPFFPYTGVPGAFPPPPLTPAFWAVQNNCSTDSLVSELPNLVSGDSCTVTSITYQNCVPGAEVQYYRINDGGHT
;
A
#
# COMPACT_ATOMS: atom_id res chain seq x y z
N MET A 1 4.44 -4.76 -22.94
CA MET A 1 5.80 -4.17 -22.89
C MET A 1 5.66 -2.77 -22.35
N HIS A 2 6.37 -2.41 -21.29
CA HIS A 2 6.42 -1.05 -20.74
C HIS A 2 7.90 -0.68 -20.63
N GLU A 3 8.31 0.43 -21.25
CA GLU A 3 9.73 0.86 -21.30
C GLU A 3 10.71 -0.23 -21.79
N GLY A 4 10.27 -1.07 -22.72
CA GLY A 4 11.10 -2.17 -23.23
C GLY A 4 11.20 -3.38 -22.29
N ASN A 5 10.52 -3.37 -21.14
CA ASN A 5 10.42 -4.50 -20.23
C ASN A 5 9.10 -5.26 -20.41
N LEU A 6 9.16 -6.59 -20.28
CA LEU A 6 7.96 -7.41 -20.15
C LEU A 6 7.42 -7.25 -18.73
N ARG A 7 6.23 -6.64 -18.61
CA ARG A 7 5.52 -6.50 -17.35
C ARG A 7 4.32 -7.43 -17.34
N ASN A 8 4.13 -8.14 -16.23
CA ASN A 8 3.07 -9.12 -16.06
C ASN A 8 2.27 -8.81 -14.79
N TYR A 9 1.03 -9.27 -14.75
CA TYR A 9 0.16 -9.19 -13.58
C TYR A 9 -0.82 -10.36 -13.59
N ILE A 10 -1.36 -10.69 -12.43
CA ILE A 10 -2.49 -11.59 -12.28
C ILE A 10 -3.72 -10.73 -12.00
N LEU A 11 -4.80 -10.91 -12.77
CA LEU A 11 -6.07 -10.25 -12.51
C LEU A 11 -7.05 -11.26 -11.94
N TYR A 12 -7.56 -10.97 -10.75
CA TYR A 12 -8.68 -11.68 -10.17
C TYR A 12 -9.97 -10.89 -10.44
N VAL A 13 -10.91 -11.54 -11.12
CA VAL A 13 -12.23 -11.01 -11.46
C VAL A 13 -13.26 -11.88 -10.76
N PRO A 14 -13.99 -11.35 -9.75
CA PRO A 14 -15.03 -12.11 -9.06
C PRO A 14 -16.09 -12.65 -10.03
N ASN A 15 -16.62 -13.84 -9.77
CA ASN A 15 -17.62 -14.47 -10.64
C ASN A 15 -18.92 -13.64 -10.79
N ALA A 16 -19.21 -12.79 -9.81
CA ALA A 16 -20.38 -11.91 -9.82
C ALA A 16 -20.20 -10.67 -10.72
N TYR A 17 -18.98 -10.38 -11.20
CA TYR A 17 -18.73 -9.26 -12.11
C TYR A 17 -19.29 -9.57 -13.51
N THR A 18 -20.22 -8.74 -13.96
CA THR A 18 -20.88 -8.88 -15.28
C THR A 18 -20.46 -7.80 -16.28
N GLY A 19 -19.69 -6.79 -15.85
CA GLY A 19 -19.32 -5.62 -16.63
C GLY A 19 -20.45 -4.61 -16.87
N GLN A 20 -21.66 -4.84 -16.36
CA GLN A 20 -22.80 -3.92 -16.51
C GLN A 20 -22.67 -2.67 -15.63
N GLU A 21 -21.99 -2.79 -14.49
CA GLU A 21 -21.72 -1.70 -13.56
C GLU A 21 -20.21 -1.55 -13.37
N ALA A 22 -19.75 -0.32 -13.19
CA ALA A 22 -18.35 -0.04 -12.92
C ALA A 22 -17.97 -0.54 -11.52
N TRP A 23 -16.95 -1.41 -11.43
CA TRP A 23 -16.45 -1.94 -10.15
C TRP A 23 -15.17 -1.25 -9.72
N SER A 24 -14.88 -1.23 -8.41
CA SER A 24 -13.60 -0.69 -7.93
C SER A 24 -12.44 -1.59 -8.36
N LEU A 25 -11.22 -1.04 -8.41
CA LEU A 25 -9.99 -1.81 -8.67
C LEU A 25 -9.07 -1.70 -7.46
N VAL A 26 -8.55 -2.84 -6.99
CA VAL A 26 -7.50 -2.88 -5.98
C VAL A 26 -6.21 -3.43 -6.62
N ILE A 27 -5.14 -2.65 -6.59
CA ILE A 27 -3.82 -3.09 -7.03
C ILE A 27 -3.03 -3.53 -5.80
N HIS A 28 -2.65 -4.80 -5.73
CA HIS A 28 -2.05 -5.42 -4.57
C HIS A 28 -0.60 -5.82 -4.81
N TYR A 29 0.32 -4.98 -4.33
CA TYR A 29 1.75 -5.10 -4.53
C TYR A 29 2.38 -6.10 -3.56
N HIS A 30 3.22 -6.99 -4.10
CA HIS A 30 3.93 -7.99 -3.32
C HIS A 30 5.13 -7.40 -2.57
N GLY A 31 5.55 -8.05 -1.48
CA GLY A 31 6.78 -7.71 -0.77
C GLY A 31 8.04 -8.07 -1.54
N PHE A 32 9.21 -7.57 -1.10
CA PHE A 32 10.48 -7.84 -1.76
C PHE A 32 10.80 -9.34 -1.73
N GLY A 33 11.30 -9.87 -2.87
CA GLY A 33 11.76 -11.24 -3.00
C GLY A 33 10.67 -12.28 -3.29
N ILE A 34 9.38 -11.92 -3.27
CA ILE A 34 8.27 -12.84 -3.56
C ILE A 34 7.60 -12.53 -4.92
N SER A 35 6.66 -13.38 -5.33
CA SER A 35 5.95 -13.24 -6.61
C SER A 35 4.53 -12.70 -6.43
N ALA A 36 3.93 -12.21 -7.51
CA ALA A 36 2.51 -11.85 -7.57
C ALA A 36 1.59 -13.02 -7.15
N ALA A 37 1.90 -14.25 -7.57
CA ALA A 37 1.15 -15.44 -7.19
C ALA A 37 1.26 -15.71 -5.67
N THR A 38 2.47 -15.58 -5.12
CA THR A 38 2.68 -15.72 -3.67
C THR A 38 1.90 -14.68 -2.88
N GLN A 39 1.86 -13.41 -3.32
CA GLN A 39 1.07 -12.37 -2.65
C GLN A 39 -0.44 -12.65 -2.72
N MET A 40 -0.94 -13.11 -3.87
CA MET A 40 -2.33 -13.50 -4.05
C MET A 40 -2.73 -14.63 -3.09
N ASP A 41 -1.91 -15.68 -3.02
CA ASP A 41 -2.17 -16.84 -2.15
C ASP A 41 -2.04 -16.48 -0.66
N TYR A 42 -1.04 -15.67 -0.31
CA TYR A 42 -0.75 -15.30 1.08
C TYR A 42 -1.84 -14.43 1.70
N THR A 43 -2.39 -13.50 0.91
CA THR A 43 -3.28 -12.45 1.43
C THR A 43 -4.75 -12.82 1.38
N ASN A 44 -5.11 -13.78 0.53
CA ASN A 44 -6.49 -14.23 0.30
C ASN A 44 -7.46 -13.05 -0.04
N MET A 45 -6.96 -11.97 -0.63
CA MET A 45 -7.76 -10.78 -0.96
C MET A 45 -8.88 -11.09 -1.97
N ASN A 46 -8.76 -12.17 -2.74
CA ASN A 46 -9.80 -12.65 -3.65
C ASN A 46 -11.13 -12.95 -2.91
N ALA A 47 -11.07 -13.53 -1.71
CA ALA A 47 -12.27 -13.81 -0.93
C ALA A 47 -12.97 -12.51 -0.46
N THR A 48 -12.20 -11.45 -0.20
CA THR A 48 -12.76 -10.12 0.06
C THR A 48 -13.38 -9.54 -1.21
N ALA A 49 -12.69 -9.63 -2.35
CA ALA A 49 -13.16 -9.15 -3.64
C ALA A 49 -14.53 -9.76 -4.04
N ASP A 50 -14.73 -11.06 -3.77
CA ASP A 50 -16.00 -11.77 -4.00
C ASP A 50 -17.20 -11.17 -3.25
N THR A 51 -16.96 -10.47 -2.14
CA THR A 51 -18.03 -9.92 -1.29
C THR A 51 -18.12 -8.39 -1.29
N ALA A 52 -17.07 -7.72 -1.76
CA ALA A 52 -16.92 -6.26 -1.65
C ALA A 52 -16.92 -5.52 -3.01
N HIS A 53 -17.24 -6.21 -4.11
CA HIS A 53 -17.48 -5.62 -5.44
C HIS A 53 -16.27 -4.87 -6.02
N PHE A 54 -15.11 -5.51 -6.04
CA PHE A 54 -13.90 -4.99 -6.70
C PHE A 54 -13.12 -6.08 -7.45
N LEU A 55 -12.37 -5.68 -8.47
CA LEU A 55 -11.35 -6.51 -9.11
C LEU A 55 -10.02 -6.38 -8.36
N VAL A 56 -9.16 -7.39 -8.42
CA VAL A 56 -7.81 -7.34 -7.81
C VAL A 56 -6.75 -7.59 -8.86
N ALA A 57 -5.85 -6.62 -9.04
CA ALA A 57 -4.65 -6.78 -9.84
C ALA A 57 -3.45 -7.04 -8.94
N TYR A 58 -2.74 -8.15 -9.15
CA TYR A 58 -1.48 -8.48 -8.49
C TYR A 58 -0.36 -8.33 -9.52
N PRO A 59 0.28 -7.15 -9.62
CA PRO A 59 1.37 -6.95 -10.56
C PRO A 59 2.63 -7.71 -10.10
N GLN A 60 3.44 -8.13 -11.07
CA GLN A 60 4.75 -8.73 -10.83
C GLN A 60 5.84 -7.66 -10.92
N GLY A 61 6.54 -7.44 -9.80
CA GLY A 61 7.71 -6.58 -9.70
C GLY A 61 8.89 -7.14 -10.50
N LEU A 62 9.72 -6.23 -11.00
CA LEU A 62 10.99 -6.57 -11.67
C LEU A 62 12.10 -6.68 -10.62
N ILE A 63 13.31 -7.02 -11.06
CA ILE A 63 14.45 -7.10 -10.15
C ILE A 63 14.85 -5.69 -9.71
N VAL A 64 14.93 -5.50 -8.39
CA VAL A 64 15.38 -4.28 -7.72
C VAL A 64 16.46 -4.64 -6.70
N GLU A 65 17.31 -3.66 -6.38
CA GLU A 65 18.32 -3.78 -5.32
C GLU A 65 17.80 -3.13 -4.04
N ASP A 66 17.79 -3.87 -2.92
CA ASP A 66 17.49 -3.31 -1.60
C ASP A 66 18.71 -2.50 -1.12
N LEU A 67 18.55 -1.18 -1.03
CA LEU A 67 19.65 -0.26 -0.70
C LEU A 67 19.88 -0.15 0.81
N ILE A 68 18.97 -0.68 1.64
CA ILE A 68 18.97 -0.52 3.09
C ILE A 68 19.49 -1.79 3.77
N PHE A 69 18.94 -2.94 3.39
CA PHE A 69 19.25 -4.24 3.98
C PHE A 69 20.10 -5.12 3.06
N GLY A 70 20.26 -4.71 1.79
CA GLY A 70 21.03 -5.43 0.80
C GLY A 70 20.29 -6.60 0.16
N GLY A 71 20.72 -6.97 -1.04
CA GLY A 71 20.16 -8.08 -1.81
C GLY A 71 19.44 -7.60 -3.07
N SER A 72 19.20 -8.56 -3.97
CA SER A 72 18.59 -8.33 -5.27
C SER A 72 17.46 -9.34 -5.47
N GLY A 73 16.31 -8.87 -5.93
CA GLY A 73 15.14 -9.73 -6.09
C GLY A 73 13.94 -9.00 -6.67
N PRO A 74 12.86 -9.73 -6.99
CA PRO A 74 11.62 -9.12 -7.44
C PRO A 74 11.09 -8.11 -6.42
N GLY A 75 10.75 -6.90 -6.86
CA GLY A 75 10.23 -5.85 -6.01
C GLY A 75 9.84 -4.60 -6.80
N TRP A 76 9.74 -3.49 -6.09
CA TRP A 76 9.30 -2.19 -6.62
C TRP A 76 10.38 -1.14 -6.39
N TYR A 77 10.67 -0.37 -7.44
CA TYR A 77 11.58 0.74 -7.41
C TYR A 77 10.99 1.90 -6.59
N ILE A 78 11.72 2.33 -5.57
CA ILE A 78 11.33 3.43 -4.69
C ILE A 78 12.60 4.22 -4.35
N PRO A 79 12.73 5.47 -4.81
CA PRO A 79 13.91 6.29 -4.55
C PRO A 79 14.26 6.34 -3.05
N GLY A 80 15.51 6.00 -2.73
CA GLY A 80 16.05 6.01 -1.37
C GLY A 80 16.02 4.67 -0.64
N SER A 81 15.19 3.71 -1.06
CA SER A 81 15.07 2.39 -0.41
C SER A 81 15.33 1.21 -1.37
N TYR A 82 14.86 1.30 -2.61
CA TYR A 82 15.05 0.29 -3.64
C TYR A 82 15.55 0.89 -4.95
N GLY A 83 16.68 0.39 -5.45
CA GLY A 83 17.32 0.88 -6.67
C GLY A 83 16.95 0.05 -7.90
N ALA A 84 16.59 0.72 -9.00
CA ALA A 84 16.36 0.10 -10.30
C ALA A 84 16.46 1.11 -11.45
N ASP A 85 16.36 0.64 -12.69
CA ASP A 85 16.43 1.43 -13.93
C ASP A 85 15.07 1.50 -14.69
N HIS A 86 13.98 1.13 -14.04
CA HIS A 86 12.61 1.15 -14.59
C HIS A 86 11.67 1.99 -13.74
N ASP A 87 10.58 2.48 -14.35
CA ASP A 87 9.57 3.27 -13.66
C ASP A 87 8.33 2.44 -13.30
N ASP A 88 8.20 2.12 -12.01
CA ASP A 88 7.02 1.40 -11.50
C ASP A 88 5.79 2.29 -11.34
N VAL A 89 5.93 3.61 -11.22
CA VAL A 89 4.79 4.53 -11.18
C VAL A 89 4.14 4.60 -12.57
N ALA A 90 4.94 4.79 -13.61
CA ALA A 90 4.46 4.80 -14.99
C ALA A 90 3.87 3.44 -15.42
N PHE A 91 4.44 2.35 -14.92
CA PHE A 91 3.85 1.03 -15.12
C PHE A 91 2.48 0.90 -14.45
N THR A 92 2.33 1.34 -13.20
CA THR A 92 1.04 1.32 -12.51
C THR A 92 0.00 2.15 -13.26
N ASP A 93 0.36 3.34 -13.73
CA ASP A 93 -0.51 4.20 -14.54
C ASP A 93 -1.02 3.48 -15.80
N SER A 94 -0.10 2.86 -16.53
CA SER A 94 -0.39 2.07 -17.74
C SER A 94 -1.19 0.81 -17.44
N LEU A 95 -0.98 0.17 -16.27
CA LEU A 95 -1.73 -1.01 -15.85
C LEU A 95 -3.19 -0.66 -15.60
N ILE A 96 -3.48 0.49 -14.99
CA ILE A 96 -4.85 0.98 -14.78
C ILE A 96 -5.54 1.16 -16.14
N ASP A 97 -4.90 1.85 -17.08
CA ASP A 97 -5.46 2.06 -18.43
C ASP A 97 -5.68 0.74 -19.18
N HIS A 98 -4.75 -0.21 -19.01
CA HIS A 98 -4.87 -1.51 -19.65
C HIS A 98 -6.05 -2.34 -19.11
N ILE A 99 -6.29 -2.30 -17.79
CA ILE A 99 -7.43 -3.00 -17.19
C ILE A 99 -8.74 -2.29 -17.57
N ASP A 100 -8.78 -0.95 -17.57
CA ASP A 100 -9.97 -0.17 -17.96
C ASP A 100 -10.41 -0.42 -19.41
N ALA A 101 -9.47 -0.70 -20.31
CA ALA A 101 -9.77 -1.03 -21.70
C ALA A 101 -10.58 -2.33 -21.86
N ASP A 102 -10.39 -3.29 -20.95
CA ASP A 102 -10.99 -4.64 -21.03
C ASP A 102 -12.12 -4.84 -19.98
N TYR A 103 -12.15 -4.03 -18.92
CA TYR A 103 -13.06 -4.14 -17.80
C TYR A 103 -13.66 -2.78 -17.44
N ASN A 104 -14.98 -2.74 -17.22
CA ASN A 104 -15.69 -1.58 -16.70
C ASN A 104 -15.33 -1.36 -15.23
N ILE A 105 -14.26 -0.59 -14.99
CA ILE A 105 -13.81 -0.19 -13.66
C ILE A 105 -14.17 1.27 -13.39
N ASP A 106 -14.42 1.59 -12.12
CA ASP A 106 -14.60 2.97 -11.68
C ASP A 106 -13.22 3.60 -11.43
N LEU A 107 -12.75 4.44 -12.36
CA LEU A 107 -11.46 5.13 -12.26
C LEU A 107 -11.37 6.09 -11.06
N MET A 108 -12.51 6.45 -10.44
CA MET A 108 -12.51 7.22 -9.17
C MET A 108 -12.35 6.32 -7.94
N ARG A 109 -12.31 5.00 -8.11
CA ARG A 109 -12.22 3.98 -7.05
C ARG A 109 -11.13 2.94 -7.35
N VAL A 110 -9.98 3.44 -7.78
CA VAL A 110 -8.75 2.64 -7.89
C VAL A 110 -7.97 2.78 -6.59
N HIS A 111 -7.59 1.68 -5.96
CA HIS A 111 -6.90 1.65 -4.67
C HIS A 111 -5.58 0.89 -4.81
N ALA A 112 -4.56 1.30 -4.06
CA ALA A 112 -3.29 0.56 -3.99
C ALA A 112 -3.06 0.03 -2.57
N THR A 113 -2.61 -1.21 -2.47
CA THR A 113 -2.22 -1.80 -1.20
C THR A 113 -1.05 -2.76 -1.38
N GLY A 114 -0.36 -3.08 -0.31
CA GLY A 114 0.72 -4.05 -0.35
C GLY A 114 1.33 -4.33 1.00
N TRP A 115 2.26 -5.29 0.99
CA TRP A 115 3.01 -5.71 2.16
C TRP A 115 4.50 -5.41 1.98
N SER A 116 5.17 -4.94 3.03
CA SER A 116 6.61 -4.66 3.04
C SER A 116 7.00 -3.66 1.93
N ASN A 117 7.96 -3.97 1.04
CA ASN A 117 8.27 -3.17 -0.15
C ASN A 117 7.02 -2.80 -1.00
N GLY A 118 6.00 -3.66 -1.09
CA GLY A 118 4.73 -3.32 -1.75
C GLY A 118 3.85 -2.34 -0.97
N GLY A 119 3.98 -2.33 0.36
CA GLY A 119 3.34 -1.34 1.23
C GLY A 119 3.98 0.04 1.08
N GLU A 120 5.31 0.10 0.99
CA GLU A 120 6.04 1.32 0.67
C GLU A 120 5.69 1.82 -0.74
N MET A 121 5.60 0.93 -1.74
CA MET A 121 5.19 1.28 -3.09
C MET A 121 3.80 1.94 -3.10
N SER A 122 2.88 1.47 -2.26
CA SER A 122 1.55 2.06 -2.13
C SER A 122 1.62 3.51 -1.62
N TYR A 123 2.46 3.80 -0.63
CA TYR A 123 2.71 5.19 -0.20
C TYR A 123 3.41 6.02 -1.28
N TYR A 124 4.37 5.45 -1.99
CA TYR A 124 5.06 6.17 -3.07
C TYR A 124 4.09 6.55 -4.20
N LEU A 125 3.15 5.66 -4.54
CA LEU A 125 2.06 5.94 -5.47
C LEU A 125 1.10 7.03 -4.97
N ALA A 126 0.80 7.07 -3.66
CA ALA A 126 0.02 8.18 -3.10
C ALA A 126 0.71 9.54 -3.30
N CYS A 127 2.04 9.57 -3.37
CA CYS A 127 2.82 10.78 -3.62
C CYS A 127 2.98 11.14 -5.10
N LYS A 128 2.96 10.15 -6.00
CA LYS A 128 3.31 10.33 -7.43
C LYS A 128 2.14 10.17 -8.39
N LEU A 129 1.08 9.49 -7.97
CA LEU A 129 -0.04 9.08 -8.82
C LEU A 129 -1.39 9.30 -8.12
N SER A 130 -1.46 10.35 -7.28
CA SER A 130 -2.63 10.68 -6.46
C SER A 130 -3.89 11.07 -7.25
N ASP A 131 -3.73 11.39 -8.53
CA ASP A 131 -4.78 11.69 -9.49
C ASP A 131 -5.43 10.44 -10.10
N ARG A 132 -4.74 9.29 -10.07
CA ARG A 132 -5.26 8.01 -10.55
C ARG A 132 -5.68 7.06 -9.43
N ILE A 133 -5.11 7.22 -8.23
CA ILE A 133 -5.41 6.36 -7.07
C ILE A 133 -6.25 7.13 -6.06
N ALA A 134 -7.33 6.52 -5.61
CA ALA A 134 -8.31 7.07 -4.69
C ALA A 134 -7.85 7.02 -3.23
N SER A 135 -7.24 5.90 -2.81
CA SER A 135 -6.68 5.69 -1.48
C SER A 135 -5.66 4.57 -1.44
N ILE A 136 -4.88 4.48 -0.36
CA ILE A 136 -3.96 3.37 -0.12
C ILE A 136 -4.09 2.72 1.24
N ALA A 137 -3.63 1.48 1.32
CA ALA A 137 -3.33 0.78 2.56
C ALA A 137 -1.91 0.19 2.52
N SER A 138 -1.22 0.13 3.64
CA SER A 138 0.10 -0.49 3.75
C SER A 138 0.16 -1.42 4.94
N VAL A 139 0.82 -2.57 4.77
CA VAL A 139 1.11 -3.51 5.84
C VAL A 139 2.63 -3.63 6.00
N SER A 140 3.12 -3.36 7.20
CA SER A 140 4.52 -3.56 7.61
C SER A 140 5.55 -2.75 6.81
N ASN A 141 5.14 -1.61 6.23
CA ASN A 141 6.04 -0.58 5.74
C ASN A 141 5.38 0.80 5.68
N ALA A 142 6.18 1.86 5.61
CA ALA A 142 5.73 3.24 5.68
C ALA A 142 6.59 4.12 4.73
N MET A 143 6.44 5.45 4.79
CA MET A 143 7.22 6.34 3.94
C MET A 143 8.71 6.36 4.34
N ASN A 144 9.61 6.33 3.36
CA ASN A 144 11.04 6.58 3.56
C ASN A 144 11.35 8.09 3.68
N GLU A 145 12.54 8.45 4.18
CA GLU A 145 12.93 9.85 4.42
C GLU A 145 12.81 10.72 3.16
N MET A 146 13.24 10.20 2.00
CA MET A 146 13.15 10.92 0.73
C MET A 146 11.69 11.21 0.32
N SER A 147 10.77 10.29 0.64
CA SER A 147 9.34 10.47 0.41
C SER A 147 8.77 11.54 1.34
N PHE A 148 9.16 11.59 2.62
CA PHE A 148 8.74 12.69 3.51
C PHE A 148 9.14 14.07 2.96
N ASP A 149 10.34 14.17 2.39
CA ASP A 149 10.87 15.45 1.88
C ASP A 149 10.24 15.89 0.55
N SER A 150 9.80 14.93 -0.27
CA SER A 150 9.41 15.20 -1.67
C SER A 150 7.96 14.87 -2.01
N CYS A 151 7.20 14.25 -1.11
CA CYS A 151 5.82 13.86 -1.35
C CYS A 151 4.90 15.09 -1.49
N GLN A 152 4.18 15.13 -2.60
CA GLN A 152 3.17 16.15 -2.87
C GLN A 152 1.92 15.46 -3.43
N ALA A 153 0.99 15.11 -2.54
CA ALA A 153 -0.34 14.71 -2.99
C ALA A 153 -1.05 15.96 -3.55
N GLY A 154 -1.49 15.91 -4.81
CA GLY A 154 -2.16 17.03 -5.47
C GLY A 154 -3.57 17.32 -4.94
N ARG A 155 -4.04 16.53 -3.96
CA ARG A 155 -5.38 16.55 -3.37
C ARG A 155 -5.37 15.90 -1.98
N PRO A 156 -6.42 16.10 -1.17
CA PRO A 156 -6.63 15.28 0.03
C PRO A 156 -6.67 13.80 -0.32
N PHE A 157 -6.08 12.94 0.51
CA PHE A 157 -5.82 11.55 0.15
C PHE A 157 -5.97 10.60 1.35
N SER A 158 -6.75 9.53 1.20
CA SER A 158 -6.98 8.58 2.29
C SER A 158 -5.87 7.53 2.40
N THR A 159 -5.38 7.29 3.62
CA THR A 159 -4.30 6.35 3.90
C THR A 159 -4.61 5.48 5.11
N LEU A 160 -4.23 4.20 5.02
CA LEU A 160 -4.32 3.23 6.09
C LEU A 160 -2.96 2.56 6.31
N LEU A 161 -2.49 2.47 7.56
CA LEU A 161 -1.28 1.76 7.93
C LEU A 161 -1.58 0.63 8.92
N PHE A 162 -1.02 -0.54 8.71
CA PHE A 162 -0.86 -1.59 9.71
C PHE A 162 0.63 -1.78 9.97
N HIS A 163 1.07 -1.71 11.23
CA HIS A 163 2.49 -1.90 11.54
C HIS A 163 2.70 -2.57 12.90
N GLY A 164 3.55 -3.60 12.93
CA GLY A 164 3.92 -4.35 14.13
C GLY A 164 4.98 -3.66 14.96
N THR A 165 4.81 -3.63 16.29
CA THR A 165 5.81 -3.00 17.17
C THR A 165 7.06 -3.85 17.39
N ALA A 166 6.98 -5.15 17.09
CA ALA A 166 8.07 -6.13 17.20
C ALA A 166 8.58 -6.56 15.82
N ASP A 167 8.32 -5.77 14.78
CA ASP A 167 8.80 -6.00 13.42
C ASP A 167 10.36 -6.02 13.38
N PRO A 168 10.98 -7.17 13.02
CA PRO A 168 12.43 -7.29 13.01
C PRO A 168 13.10 -6.73 11.75
N PHE A 169 12.33 -6.48 10.69
CA PHE A 169 12.85 -6.00 9.40
C PHE A 169 12.65 -4.50 9.26
N PHE A 170 11.50 -3.98 9.68
CA PHE A 170 11.23 -2.55 9.75
C PHE A 170 10.89 -2.12 11.19
N PRO A 171 11.91 -1.83 12.02
CA PRO A 171 11.73 -1.56 13.43
C PRO A 171 10.79 -0.38 13.70
N TYR A 172 10.03 -0.48 14.79
CA TYR A 172 9.09 0.55 15.20
C TYR A 172 9.73 1.91 15.54
N THR A 173 11.03 1.91 15.80
CA THR A 173 11.83 3.13 16.01
C THR A 173 12.33 3.78 14.71
N GLY A 174 12.01 3.19 13.56
CA GLY A 174 12.57 3.57 12.27
C GLY A 174 13.99 3.03 12.05
N VAL A 175 14.54 3.35 10.88
CA VAL A 175 15.91 3.07 10.45
C VAL A 175 16.59 4.41 10.17
N PRO A 176 17.55 4.86 11.00
CA PRO A 176 18.17 6.18 10.83
C PRO A 176 18.77 6.40 9.43
N GLY A 177 18.39 7.49 8.77
CA GLY A 177 18.88 7.85 7.43
C GLY A 177 18.15 7.15 6.28
N ALA A 178 17.11 6.36 6.57
CA ALA A 178 16.35 5.63 5.57
C ALA A 178 14.84 5.74 5.82
N PHE A 179 14.39 5.41 7.03
CA PHE A 179 12.99 5.38 7.40
C PHE A 179 12.74 6.02 8.77
N PRO A 180 11.86 7.03 8.85
CA PRO A 180 11.41 7.52 10.15
C PRO A 180 10.57 6.47 10.89
N PRO A 181 10.32 6.63 12.21
CA PRO A 181 9.38 5.79 12.94
C PRO A 181 8.02 5.67 12.22
N PRO A 182 7.46 4.45 12.04
CA PRO A 182 6.22 4.23 11.28
C PRO A 182 5.05 5.16 11.65
N PRO A 183 4.81 5.51 12.94
CA PRO A 183 3.74 6.45 13.32
C PRO A 183 3.84 7.85 12.72
N LEU A 184 5.02 8.26 12.23
CA LEU A 184 5.18 9.56 11.58
C LEU A 184 4.53 9.60 10.19
N THR A 185 4.35 8.46 9.53
CA THR A 185 3.71 8.42 8.21
C THR A 185 2.23 8.80 8.26
N PRO A 186 1.37 8.17 9.09
CA PRO A 186 0.00 8.64 9.22
C PRO A 186 -0.07 10.05 9.83
N ALA A 187 0.85 10.46 10.69
CA ALA A 187 0.90 11.85 11.17
C ALA A 187 1.17 12.86 10.03
N PHE A 188 2.08 12.53 9.10
CA PHE A 188 2.33 13.33 7.90
C PHE A 188 1.06 13.47 7.06
N TRP A 189 0.37 12.37 6.76
CA TRP A 189 -0.86 12.40 5.99
C TRP A 189 -2.00 13.13 6.71
N ALA A 190 -2.05 13.06 8.04
CA ALA A 190 -3.01 13.83 8.81
C ALA A 190 -2.79 15.34 8.66
N VAL A 191 -1.52 15.79 8.63
CA VAL A 191 -1.17 17.19 8.35
C VAL A 191 -1.54 17.56 6.90
N GLN A 192 -1.20 16.72 5.91
CA GLN A 192 -1.54 16.98 4.50
C GLN A 192 -3.07 17.10 4.28
N ASN A 193 -3.85 16.32 5.04
CA ASN A 193 -5.30 16.32 4.98
C ASN A 193 -5.97 17.33 5.93
N ASN A 194 -5.22 18.22 6.55
CA ASN A 194 -5.70 19.19 7.55
C ASN A 194 -6.62 18.56 8.61
N CYS A 195 -6.29 17.36 9.08
CA CYS A 195 -6.98 16.73 10.19
C CYS A 195 -6.76 17.52 11.49
N SER A 196 -7.64 17.30 12.47
CA SER A 196 -7.41 17.76 13.84
C SER A 196 -6.14 17.15 14.43
N THR A 197 -5.54 17.87 15.37
CA THR A 197 -4.40 17.37 16.15
C THR A 197 -4.78 16.20 17.07
N ASP A 198 -6.07 16.07 17.39
CA ASP A 198 -6.60 14.98 18.20
C ASP A 198 -6.83 13.73 17.34
N SER A 199 -6.45 12.58 17.88
CA SER A 199 -6.77 11.26 17.32
C SER A 199 -7.66 10.47 18.27
N LEU A 200 -8.57 9.69 17.71
CA LEU A 200 -9.32 8.69 18.47
C LEU A 200 -8.45 7.45 18.59
N VAL A 201 -8.14 7.06 19.81
CA VAL A 201 -7.35 5.86 20.11
C VAL A 201 -8.24 4.84 20.81
N SER A 202 -8.30 3.62 20.29
CA SER A 202 -9.07 2.53 20.88
C SER A 202 -8.31 1.21 20.76
N GLU A 203 -8.21 0.48 21.88
CA GLU A 203 -7.84 -0.93 21.86
C GLU A 203 -9.00 -1.74 21.26
N LEU A 204 -8.68 -2.61 20.30
CA LEU A 204 -9.66 -3.50 19.69
C LEU A 204 -9.78 -4.79 20.51
N PRO A 205 -10.96 -5.45 20.49
CA PRO A 205 -11.11 -6.76 21.10
C PRO A 205 -10.09 -7.75 20.54
N ASN A 206 -9.41 -8.50 21.43
CA ASN A 206 -8.55 -9.58 20.97
C ASN A 206 -9.41 -10.80 20.57
N LEU A 207 -9.51 -11.03 19.26
CA LEU A 207 -10.32 -12.11 18.69
C LEU A 207 -9.53 -13.41 18.50
N VAL A 208 -8.20 -13.36 18.54
CA VAL A 208 -7.33 -14.52 18.31
C VAL A 208 -6.46 -14.75 19.54
N SER A 209 -6.73 -15.82 20.28
CA SER A 209 -5.90 -16.19 21.43
C SER A 209 -4.64 -16.93 20.98
N GLY A 210 -3.47 -16.56 21.50
CA GLY A 210 -2.24 -17.33 21.37
C GLY A 210 -1.24 -16.84 20.32
N ASP A 211 -1.56 -15.77 19.59
CA ASP A 211 -0.64 -15.04 18.72
C ASP A 211 0.22 -14.01 19.48
N SER A 212 -0.07 -13.81 20.78
CA SER A 212 0.58 -12.84 21.68
C SER A 212 0.45 -11.38 21.26
N CYS A 213 -0.44 -11.07 20.30
CA CYS A 213 -0.59 -9.72 19.77
C CYS A 213 -1.87 -9.04 20.28
N THR A 214 -1.86 -7.72 20.29
CA THR A 214 -3.09 -6.90 20.46
C THR A 214 -3.09 -5.77 19.46
N VAL A 215 -4.24 -5.15 19.21
CA VAL A 215 -4.36 -4.10 18.20
C VAL A 215 -4.87 -2.81 18.81
N THR A 216 -4.08 -1.76 18.69
CA THR A 216 -4.50 -0.38 18.97
C THR A 216 -4.88 0.30 17.65
N SER A 217 -6.12 0.71 17.50
CA SER A 217 -6.59 1.56 16.40
C SER A 217 -6.40 3.04 16.74
N ILE A 218 -5.92 3.83 15.78
CA ILE A 218 -5.64 5.26 15.89
C ILE A 218 -6.24 5.93 14.65
N THR A 219 -7.27 6.75 14.82
CA THR A 219 -7.97 7.44 13.74
C THR A 219 -7.86 8.94 13.90
N TYR A 220 -7.24 9.62 12.95
CA TYR A 220 -7.16 11.08 12.94
C TYR A 220 -8.52 11.69 12.60
N GLN A 221 -8.94 12.67 13.37
CA GLN A 221 -10.31 13.19 13.31
C GLN A 221 -10.42 14.45 12.43
N ASN A 222 -11.63 14.73 11.95
CA ASN A 222 -11.98 15.96 11.24
C ASN A 222 -11.03 16.36 10.10
N CYS A 223 -10.55 15.37 9.33
CA CYS A 223 -9.86 15.63 8.08
C CYS A 223 -10.79 16.35 7.09
N VAL A 224 -10.20 17.00 6.08
CA VAL A 224 -11.00 17.61 5.00
C VAL A 224 -11.85 16.54 4.28
N PRO A 225 -13.00 16.92 3.70
CA PRO A 225 -13.88 15.96 3.03
C PRO A 225 -13.16 15.14 1.96
N GLY A 226 -13.40 13.83 1.96
CA GLY A 226 -12.79 12.89 1.00
C GLY A 226 -11.42 12.36 1.42
N ALA A 227 -10.95 12.65 2.64
CA ALA A 227 -9.73 12.09 3.19
C ALA A 227 -9.97 11.45 4.57
N GLU A 228 -9.36 10.29 4.77
CA GLU A 228 -9.32 9.56 6.04
C GLU A 228 -7.90 9.08 6.32
N VAL A 229 -7.44 9.21 7.56
CA VAL A 229 -6.13 8.73 7.97
C VAL A 229 -6.29 7.81 9.17
N GLN A 230 -5.94 6.55 8.98
CA GLN A 230 -6.07 5.51 9.99
C GLN A 230 -4.76 4.72 10.16
N TYR A 231 -4.51 4.32 11.39
CA TYR A 231 -3.33 3.56 11.75
C TYR A 231 -3.69 2.47 12.77
N TYR A 232 -3.36 1.23 12.45
CA TYR A 232 -3.47 0.07 13.33
C TYR A 232 -2.06 -0.32 13.78
N ARG A 233 -1.80 -0.10 15.07
CA ARG A 233 -0.59 -0.60 15.72
C ARG A 233 -0.84 -2.02 16.20
N ILE A 234 -0.06 -2.96 15.69
CA ILE A 234 -0.10 -4.35 16.13
C ILE A 234 0.94 -4.50 17.24
N ASN A 235 0.49 -4.36 18.50
CA ASN A 235 1.37 -4.48 19.66
C ASN A 235 1.90 -5.92 19.73
N ASP A 236 3.21 -6.04 19.85
CA ASP A 236 3.99 -7.30 19.79
C ASP A 236 3.89 -8.06 18.46
N GLY A 237 3.26 -7.46 17.44
CA GLY A 237 3.20 -7.98 16.08
C GLY A 237 4.53 -7.84 15.34
N GLY A 238 4.82 -8.81 14.47
CA GLY A 238 6.01 -8.85 13.64
C GLY A 238 5.86 -8.10 12.31
N HIS A 239 6.53 -8.59 11.27
CA HIS A 239 6.53 -8.01 9.92
C HIS A 239 5.33 -8.47 9.07
N THR A 240 4.11 -8.45 9.59
CA THR A 240 2.88 -8.93 8.94
C THR A 240 1.64 -8.31 9.57
#